data_AF-A0A2A2M912-F1
#
_entry.id   AF-A0A2A2M912-F1
#
_cell.length_a   1.000
_cell.length_b   1.000
_cell.length_c   1.000
_cell.angle_alpha   90.00
_cell.angle_beta   90.00
_cell.angle_gamma   90.00
#
_symmetry.space_group_name_H-M   'P 1'
#
loop_
_entity.id
_entity.type
_entity.pdbx_description
1 polymer ?
#
loop_
_entity_poly.entity_id
_entity_poly.type
_entity_poly.pdbx_seq_one_letter_code
_entity_poly.pdbx_strand_id
1 'polypeptide(L)'
;MNNKIIVLAILSFTLIFEIVYVSVIYEPSYNFSCNNEFSYRDDESHDILDGNIFLSLNNKMQGHAEIIGYLARNGTSQDIIRSVDFKYRVISPKKLVIYDARLVTYSHDSVDESFAPEPILDFLFFRYKDLKEININVNKVKNTYLFGHANNFVFACTS
;
A
#
# COMPACT_ATOMS: atom_id res chain seq x y z
N MET A 1 25.31 -44.03 22.72
CA MET A 1 24.28 -43.36 21.88
C MET A 1 24.54 -43.72 20.43
N ASN A 2 23.56 -44.23 19.68
CA ASN A 2 23.79 -44.77 18.34
C ASN A 2 24.12 -43.63 17.36
N ASN A 3 25.22 -43.72 16.60
CA ASN A 3 25.66 -42.65 15.68
C ASN A 3 24.57 -42.22 14.70
N LYS A 4 23.67 -43.14 14.33
CA LYS A 4 22.51 -42.83 13.48
C LYS A 4 21.55 -41.82 14.13
N ILE A 5 21.33 -41.91 15.44
CA ILE A 5 20.46 -41.00 16.20
C ILE A 5 21.10 -39.60 16.29
N ILE A 6 22.42 -39.54 16.46
CA ILE A 6 23.16 -38.28 16.50
C ILE A 6 23.06 -37.55 15.16
N VAL A 7 23.27 -38.27 14.05
CA VAL A 7 23.16 -37.70 12.70
C VAL A 7 21.73 -37.22 12.41
N LEU A 8 20.71 -37.99 12.81
CA LEU A 8 19.31 -37.59 12.65
C LEU A 8 18.98 -36.32 13.44
N ALA A 9 19.51 -36.20 14.67
CA ALA A 9 19.30 -35.03 15.52
C ALA A 9 19.92 -33.77 14.92
N ILE A 10 21.14 -33.87 14.37
CA ILE A 10 21.82 -32.76 13.69
C ILE A 10 21.01 -32.30 12.47
N LEU A 11 20.57 -33.23 11.62
CA LEU A 11 19.75 -32.94 10.43
C LEU A 11 18.44 -32.22 10.80
N SER A 12 17.77 -32.72 11.85
CA SER A 12 16.53 -32.12 12.37
C SER A 12 16.76 -30.69 12.83
N PHE A 13 17.87 -30.43 13.53
CA PHE A 13 18.22 -29.12 14.04
C PHE A 13 18.53 -28.13 12.91
N THR A 14 19.27 -28.54 11.88
CA THR A 14 19.50 -27.73 10.68
C THR A 14 18.19 -27.39 9.96
N LEU A 15 17.26 -28.34 9.85
CA LEU A 15 15.96 -28.11 9.20
C LEU A 15 15.10 -27.08 9.96
N ILE A 16 15.08 -27.17 11.30
CA ILE A 16 14.38 -26.19 12.14
C ILE A 16 15.02 -24.81 11.99
N PHE A 17 16.35 -24.73 11.95
CA PHE A 17 17.05 -23.46 11.78
C PHE A 17 16.75 -22.81 10.43
N GLU A 18 16.71 -23.58 9.34
CA GLU A 18 16.31 -23.10 8.01
C GLU A 18 14.86 -22.59 8.00
N ILE A 19 13.92 -23.31 8.64
CA ILE A 19 12.53 -22.87 8.74
C ILE A 19 12.44 -21.53 9.49
N VAL A 20 13.12 -21.40 10.63
CA VAL A 20 13.16 -20.16 11.41
C VAL A 20 13.84 -19.04 10.62
N TYR A 21 14.94 -19.34 9.93
CA TYR A 21 15.67 -18.40 9.08
C TYR A 21 14.76 -17.86 7.97
N VAL A 22 14.06 -18.73 7.24
CA VAL A 22 13.12 -18.33 6.19
C VAL A 22 11.96 -17.50 6.77
N SER A 23 11.37 -17.95 7.89
CA SER A 23 10.17 -17.33 8.47
C SER A 23 10.42 -15.98 9.14
N VAL A 24 11.59 -15.78 9.76
CA VAL A 24 11.91 -14.59 10.55
C VAL A 24 12.71 -13.57 9.75
N ILE A 25 13.60 -14.04 8.86
CA ILE A 25 14.55 -13.17 8.16
C ILE A 25 14.11 -12.91 6.72
N TYR A 26 13.47 -13.87 6.05
CA TYR A 26 13.23 -13.79 4.60
C TYR A 26 11.87 -13.22 4.20
N GLU A 27 10.89 -13.16 5.10
CA GLU A 27 9.64 -12.45 4.86
C GLU A 27 9.52 -11.21 5.76
N PRO A 28 10.30 -10.14 5.50
CA PRO A 28 10.01 -8.86 6.11
C PRO A 28 8.60 -8.46 5.67
N SER A 29 7.69 -8.38 6.63
CA SER A 29 6.33 -7.89 6.43
C SER A 29 6.15 -6.60 7.22
N TYR A 30 5.28 -5.74 6.70
CA TYR A 30 4.86 -4.54 7.42
C TYR A 30 3.57 -4.87 8.18
N ASN A 31 3.52 -4.48 9.45
CA ASN A 31 2.30 -4.45 10.23
C ASN A 31 2.11 -3.01 10.72
N PHE A 32 1.33 -2.25 9.97
CA PHE A 32 1.18 -0.81 10.15
C PHE A 32 -0.19 -0.36 9.64
N SER A 33 -0.81 0.56 10.36
CA SER A 33 -2.01 1.26 9.93
C SER A 33 -1.87 2.74 10.24
N CYS A 34 -2.41 3.58 9.38
CA CYS A 34 -2.47 5.00 9.63
C CYS A 34 -3.72 5.61 9.01
N ASN A 35 -4.14 6.72 9.61
CA ASN A 35 -5.23 7.56 9.13
C ASN A 35 -4.76 9.00 9.28
N ASN A 36 -4.53 9.68 8.15
CA ASN A 36 -4.03 11.05 8.13
C ASN A 36 -4.91 11.91 7.24
N GLU A 37 -5.06 13.17 7.63
CA GLU A 37 -5.57 14.19 6.73
C GLU A 37 -4.57 14.41 5.58
N PHE A 38 -5.09 14.61 4.37
CA PHE A 38 -4.30 14.99 3.22
C PHE A 38 -5.03 16.06 2.41
N SER A 39 -4.24 16.93 1.81
CA SER A 39 -4.69 17.92 0.86
C SER A 39 -3.75 17.87 -0.34
N TYR A 40 -4.32 17.71 -1.52
CA TYR A 40 -3.62 17.74 -2.78
C TYR A 40 -4.18 18.87 -3.63
N ARG A 41 -3.29 19.66 -4.22
CA ARG A 41 -3.63 20.74 -5.14
C ARG A 41 -2.78 20.58 -6.40
N ASP A 42 -3.44 20.52 -7.55
CA ASP A 42 -2.79 20.65 -8.85
C ASP A 42 -3.00 22.08 -9.36
N ASP A 43 -1.90 22.84 -9.42
CA ASP A 43 -1.94 24.24 -9.86
C ASP A 43 -2.23 24.38 -11.37
N GLU A 44 -1.98 23.35 -12.18
CA GLU A 44 -2.26 23.39 -13.62
C GLU A 44 -3.75 23.16 -13.89
N SER A 45 -4.34 22.12 -13.30
CA SER A 45 -5.76 21.79 -13.50
C SER A 45 -6.71 22.54 -12.57
N HIS A 46 -6.19 23.24 -11.55
CA HIS A 46 -6.96 23.86 -10.47
C HIS A 46 -7.78 22.87 -9.65
N ASP A 47 -7.39 21.59 -9.68
CA ASP A 47 -8.07 20.55 -8.93
C ASP A 47 -7.59 20.55 -7.48
N ILE A 48 -8.53 20.39 -6.55
CA ILE A 48 -8.25 20.30 -5.11
C ILE A 48 -8.88 19.04 -4.58
N LEU A 49 -8.09 18.19 -3.92
CA LEU A 49 -8.56 17.01 -3.23
C LEU A 49 -8.21 17.12 -1.75
N ASP A 50 -9.23 17.26 -0.92
CA ASP A 50 -9.10 17.39 0.53
C ASP A 50 -9.80 16.22 1.21
N GLY A 51 -9.16 15.59 2.19
CA GLY A 51 -9.80 14.49 2.91
C GLY A 51 -8.89 13.75 3.88
N ASN A 52 -9.28 12.51 4.15
CA ASN A 52 -8.52 11.56 4.93
C ASN A 52 -8.07 10.41 4.05
N ILE A 53 -6.86 9.95 4.29
CA ILE A 53 -6.29 8.76 3.69
C ILE A 53 -5.97 7.76 4.80
N PHE A 54 -6.57 6.60 4.66
CA PHE A 54 -6.28 5.43 5.46
C PHE A 54 -5.39 4.47 4.66
N LEU A 55 -4.33 3.98 5.28
CA LEU A 55 -3.47 2.96 4.70
C LEU A 55 -3.11 1.94 5.77
N SER A 56 -3.29 0.67 5.44
CA SER A 56 -2.89 -0.44 6.29
C SER A 56 -2.14 -1.50 5.49
N LEU A 57 -1.13 -2.08 6.13
CA LEU A 57 -0.36 -3.23 5.68
C LEU A 57 -0.34 -4.23 6.83
N ASN A 58 -0.60 -5.50 6.56
CA ASN A 58 -0.57 -6.56 7.56
C ASN A 58 0.54 -7.59 7.30
N ASN A 59 0.82 -8.42 8.30
CA ASN A 59 1.84 -9.46 8.23
C ASN A 59 1.53 -10.61 7.26
N LYS A 60 0.32 -10.66 6.69
CA LYS A 60 -0.09 -11.62 5.65
C LYS A 60 0.15 -11.09 4.24
N MET A 61 0.97 -10.05 4.09
CA MET A 61 1.27 -9.43 2.79
C MET A 61 0.04 -8.86 2.09
N GLN A 62 -0.97 -8.46 2.86
CA GLN A 62 -2.17 -7.78 2.37
C GLN A 62 -2.16 -6.34 2.87
N GLY A 63 -2.68 -5.44 2.05
CA GLY A 63 -2.89 -4.07 2.43
C GLY A 63 -4.25 -3.56 1.96
N HIS A 64 -4.64 -2.46 2.57
CA HIS A 64 -5.87 -1.76 2.26
C HIS A 64 -5.57 -0.26 2.29
N ALA A 65 -6.04 0.44 1.27
CA ALA A 65 -5.96 1.89 1.18
C ALA A 65 -7.34 2.47 0.93
N GLU A 66 -7.67 3.54 1.62
CA GLU A 66 -8.94 4.24 1.46
C GLU A 66 -8.72 5.74 1.49
N ILE A 67 -9.45 6.44 0.62
CA ILE A 67 -9.51 7.89 0.55
C ILE A 67 -10.96 8.27 0.77
N ILE A 68 -11.22 9.10 1.77
CA ILE A 68 -12.53 9.70 2.05
C ILE A 68 -12.36 11.21 2.05
N GLY A 69 -13.07 11.92 1.18
CA GLY A 69 -12.93 13.36 1.11
C GLY A 69 -13.76 13.99 0.03
N TYR A 70 -13.23 15.09 -0.50
CA TYR A 70 -13.88 16.01 -1.39
C TYR A 70 -12.92 16.38 -2.54
N LEU A 71 -13.39 16.27 -3.79
CA LEU A 71 -12.70 16.81 -4.97
C LEU A 71 -13.42 18.02 -5.53
N ALA A 72 -12.70 19.15 -5.57
CA ALA A 72 -13.06 20.33 -6.33
C ALA A 72 -12.41 20.27 -7.71
N ARG A 73 -13.22 20.36 -8.77
CA ARG A 73 -12.72 20.40 -10.16
C ARG A 73 -13.60 21.30 -11.01
N ASN A 74 -13.02 22.25 -11.74
CA ASN A 74 -13.76 23.14 -12.65
C ASN A 74 -15.01 23.81 -12.02
N GLY A 75 -14.96 24.14 -10.72
CA GLY A 75 -16.09 24.72 -9.99
C GLY A 75 -17.19 23.73 -9.56
N THR A 76 -17.04 22.45 -9.90
CA THR A 76 -17.87 21.35 -9.39
C THR A 76 -17.22 20.69 -8.19
N SER A 77 -18.06 20.16 -7.31
CA SER A 77 -17.66 19.59 -6.03
C SER A 77 -18.27 18.21 -5.87
N GLN A 78 -17.46 17.19 -5.55
CA GLN A 78 -17.95 15.84 -5.32
C GLN A 78 -17.29 15.20 -4.10
N ASP A 79 -18.10 14.49 -3.31
CA ASP A 79 -17.60 13.60 -2.26
C ASP A 79 -16.98 12.36 -2.90
N ILE A 80 -15.89 11.88 -2.33
CA ILE A 80 -15.16 10.71 -2.81
C ILE A 80 -14.97 9.74 -1.67
N ILE A 81 -15.35 8.49 -1.90
CA ILE A 81 -14.93 7.34 -1.10
C ILE A 81 -14.34 6.30 -2.06
N ARG A 82 -13.02 6.15 -2.03
CA ARG A 82 -12.28 5.19 -2.86
C ARG A 82 -11.46 4.27 -1.98
N SER A 83 -11.81 2.98 -2.00
CA SER A 83 -11.16 1.96 -1.16
C SER A 83 -10.62 0.84 -2.04
N VAL A 84 -9.38 0.43 -1.80
CA VAL A 84 -8.67 -0.59 -2.58
C VAL A 84 -7.95 -1.55 -1.66
N ASP A 85 -8.22 -2.84 -1.85
CA ASP A 85 -7.44 -3.92 -1.27
C ASP A 85 -6.32 -4.32 -2.22
N PHE A 86 -5.18 -4.71 -1.70
CA PHE A 86 -4.06 -5.15 -2.52
C PHE A 86 -3.19 -6.15 -1.78
N LYS A 87 -2.32 -6.83 -2.54
CA LYS A 87 -1.22 -7.61 -1.98
C LYS A 87 0.07 -6.84 -2.13
N TYR A 88 1.05 -7.08 -1.25
CA TYR A 88 2.36 -6.49 -1.38
C TYR A 88 3.48 -7.51 -1.15
N ARG A 89 4.66 -7.24 -1.69
CA ARG A 89 5.89 -7.99 -1.38
C ARG A 89 7.00 -7.01 -1.05
N VAL A 90 7.86 -7.35 -0.11
CA VAL A 90 9.00 -6.52 0.27
C VAL A 90 10.20 -6.96 -0.56
N ILE A 91 10.68 -6.09 -1.46
CA ILE A 91 11.91 -6.34 -2.23
C ILE A 91 13.13 -6.04 -1.37
N SER A 92 13.05 -4.99 -0.56
CA SER A 92 14.11 -4.57 0.34
C SER A 92 13.52 -3.74 1.49
N PRO A 93 14.27 -3.45 2.57
CA PRO A 93 13.76 -2.68 3.70
C PRO A 93 13.16 -1.30 3.37
N LYS A 94 13.42 -0.78 2.16
CA LYS A 94 12.91 0.52 1.69
C LYS A 94 12.04 0.44 0.43
N LYS A 95 11.69 -0.76 -0.03
CA LYS A 95 11.00 -0.95 -1.30
C LYS A 95 10.00 -2.10 -1.22
N LEU A 96 8.77 -1.79 -1.62
CA LEU A 96 7.71 -2.77 -1.78
C LEU A 96 7.15 -2.75 -3.20
N VAL A 97 6.58 -3.89 -3.61
CA VAL A 97 5.75 -3.98 -4.80
C VAL A 97 4.34 -4.24 -4.35
N ILE A 98 3.41 -3.41 -4.80
CA ILE A 98 1.98 -3.69 -4.69
C ILE A 98 1.52 -4.42 -5.95
N TYR A 99 0.66 -5.42 -5.81
CA TYR A 99 0.10 -6.20 -6.91
C TYR A 99 -1.31 -6.72 -6.56
N ASP A 100 -2.04 -7.22 -7.56
CA ASP A 100 -3.42 -7.76 -7.39
C ASP A 100 -4.33 -6.77 -6.65
N ALA A 101 -4.27 -5.49 -7.05
CA ALA A 101 -5.10 -4.44 -6.48
C ALA A 101 -6.56 -4.59 -6.93
N ARG A 102 -7.47 -4.51 -5.97
CA ARG A 102 -8.91 -4.74 -6.15
C ARG A 102 -9.68 -3.60 -5.51
N LEU A 103 -10.41 -2.88 -6.35
CA LEU A 103 -11.34 -1.86 -5.89
C LEU A 103 -12.42 -2.52 -5.01
N VAL A 104 -12.55 -2.05 -3.76
CA VAL A 104 -13.51 -2.55 -2.77
C VAL A 104 -14.78 -1.72 -2.81
N THR A 105 -14.62 -0.40 -2.73
CA THR A 105 -15.74 0.54 -2.70
C THR A 105 -15.44 1.71 -3.62
N TYR A 106 -16.46 2.06 -4.40
CA TYR A 106 -16.58 3.33 -5.12
C TYR A 106 -17.91 3.92 -4.68
N SER A 107 -17.91 4.87 -3.75
CA SER A 107 -19.13 5.51 -3.29
C SER A 107 -19.08 6.97 -3.68
N HIS A 108 -20.08 7.38 -4.48
CA HIS A 108 -20.37 8.68 -5.12
C HIS A 108 -19.99 8.84 -6.60
N ASP A 109 -20.23 7.78 -7.38
CA ASP A 109 -20.20 7.81 -8.86
C ASP A 109 -21.55 8.19 -9.51
N SER A 110 -22.59 8.59 -8.76
CA SER A 110 -23.95 8.65 -9.32
C SER A 110 -24.86 9.74 -8.73
N VAL A 111 -24.77 10.94 -9.31
CA VAL A 111 -26.00 11.68 -9.71
C VAL A 111 -25.95 12.07 -11.19
N ASP A 112 -24.77 12.10 -11.81
CA ASP A 112 -24.64 12.35 -13.25
C ASP A 112 -23.60 11.41 -13.87
N GLU A 113 -23.94 10.73 -14.95
CA GLU A 113 -23.13 9.69 -15.63
C GLU A 113 -21.87 10.26 -16.33
N SER A 114 -21.49 11.51 -16.04
CA SER A 114 -20.32 12.17 -16.58
C SER A 114 -19.07 11.88 -15.73
N PHE A 115 -18.78 10.62 -15.43
CA PHE A 115 -17.52 10.28 -14.77
C PHE A 115 -16.41 10.15 -15.79
N ALA A 116 -15.50 11.12 -15.77
CA ALA A 116 -14.19 10.96 -16.37
C ALA A 116 -13.37 10.03 -15.45
N PRO A 117 -12.61 9.06 -15.97
CA PRO A 117 -11.52 8.48 -15.20
C PRO A 117 -10.67 9.64 -14.66
N GLU A 118 -10.37 9.62 -13.37
CA GLU A 118 -9.70 10.73 -12.68
C GLU A 118 -8.24 10.38 -12.39
N PRO A 119 -7.31 10.67 -13.32
CA PRO A 119 -5.87 10.53 -13.14
C PRO A 119 -5.32 11.14 -11.86
N ILE A 120 -6.02 12.15 -11.31
CA ILE A 120 -5.70 12.75 -10.03
C ILE A 120 -5.87 11.71 -8.91
N LEU A 121 -7.02 11.05 -8.77
CA LEU A 121 -7.17 10.00 -7.75
C LEU A 121 -6.28 8.78 -8.00
N ASP A 122 -5.78 8.63 -9.23
CA ASP A 122 -4.80 7.62 -9.60
C ASP A 122 -3.36 7.93 -9.11
N PHE A 123 -3.12 9.11 -8.52
CA PHE A 123 -1.82 9.48 -7.92
C PHE A 123 -1.50 8.67 -6.66
N LEU A 124 -2.52 8.23 -5.91
CA LEU A 124 -2.36 7.45 -4.69
C LEU A 124 -2.45 5.94 -4.94
N PHE A 125 -3.40 5.51 -5.77
CA PHE A 125 -3.76 4.09 -5.84
C PHE A 125 -4.27 3.69 -7.23
N PHE A 126 -3.39 2.97 -7.94
CA PHE A 126 -3.72 2.08 -9.04
C PHE A 126 -4.29 2.78 -10.27
N ARG A 127 -3.39 3.45 -10.98
CA ARG A 127 -3.49 3.64 -12.43
C ARG A 127 -4.01 2.35 -13.05
N TYR A 128 -5.24 2.34 -13.57
CA TYR A 128 -5.78 1.24 -14.36
C TYR A 128 -6.05 -0.07 -13.60
N LYS A 129 -7.27 -0.55 -13.79
CA LYS A 129 -7.77 -1.90 -13.50
C LYS A 129 -6.86 -3.04 -14.02
N ASP A 130 -5.88 -2.71 -14.88
CA ASP A 130 -4.97 -3.61 -15.58
C ASP A 130 -3.48 -3.52 -15.12
N LEU A 131 -3.12 -2.67 -14.16
CA LEU A 131 -1.74 -2.66 -13.64
C LEU A 131 -1.47 -3.94 -12.83
N LYS A 132 -0.68 -4.84 -13.41
CA LYS A 132 -0.29 -6.11 -12.77
C LYS A 132 0.53 -5.90 -11.50
N GLU A 133 1.44 -4.91 -11.49
CA GLU A 133 2.33 -4.62 -10.37
C GLU A 133 2.75 -3.13 -10.35
N ILE A 134 2.91 -2.57 -9.15
CA ILE A 134 3.34 -1.20 -8.91
C ILE A 134 4.50 -1.20 -7.91
N ASN A 135 5.63 -0.62 -8.29
CA ASN A 135 6.77 -0.43 -7.39
C ASN A 135 6.55 0.83 -6.55
N ILE A 136 6.60 0.67 -5.23
CA ILE A 136 6.50 1.76 -4.26
C ILE A 136 7.76 1.77 -3.40
N ASN A 137 8.39 2.93 -3.34
CA ASN A 137 9.45 3.18 -2.38
C ASN A 137 8.81 3.56 -1.05
N VAL A 138 9.22 2.88 0.00
CA VAL A 138 8.77 3.14 1.37
C VAL A 138 9.96 3.50 2.21
N ASN A 139 9.98 4.73 2.71
CA ASN A 139 11.03 5.16 3.62
C ASN A 139 10.44 5.36 5.01
N LYS A 140 11.02 4.69 6.02
CA LYS A 140 10.62 4.87 7.41
C LYS A 140 11.55 5.89 8.07
N VAL A 141 10.97 7.00 8.51
CA VAL A 141 11.63 8.01 9.33
C VAL A 141 10.91 8.07 10.68
N LYS A 142 11.51 7.47 11.71
CA LYS A 142 10.88 7.28 13.03
C LYS A 142 9.55 6.52 12.91
N ASN A 143 8.42 7.18 13.18
CA ASN A 143 7.08 6.61 13.10
C ASN A 143 6.36 6.98 11.79
N THR A 144 7.01 7.74 10.91
CA THR A 144 6.44 8.17 9.63
C THR A 144 6.94 7.29 8.49
N TYR A 145 6.01 6.75 7.72
CA TYR A 145 6.25 6.04 6.47
C TYR A 145 5.98 6.97 5.31
N LEU A 146 6.99 7.18 4.48
CA LEU A 146 6.89 7.96 3.25
C LEU A 146 6.70 6.99 2.09
N PHE A 147 5.58 7.09 1.40
CA PHE A 147 5.22 6.29 0.24
C PHE A 147 5.42 7.13 -1.03
N GLY A 148 6.03 6.54 -2.05
CA GLY A 148 6.31 7.26 -3.28
C GLY A 148 6.62 6.37 -4.47
N HIS A 149 6.57 6.96 -5.66
CA HIS A 149 7.04 6.34 -6.89
C HIS A 149 8.39 6.90 -7.28
N ALA A 150 9.36 6.01 -7.51
CA ALA A 150 10.74 6.40 -7.80
C ALA A 150 11.28 7.40 -6.74
N ASN A 151 11.74 8.57 -7.14
CA ASN A 151 12.35 9.55 -6.23
C ASN A 151 11.35 10.54 -5.62
N ASN A 152 10.05 10.43 -5.95
CA ASN A 152 9.03 11.36 -5.49
C ASN A 152 8.18 10.70 -4.41
N PHE A 153 8.27 11.21 -3.18
CA PHE A 153 7.34 10.85 -2.12
C PHE A 153 6.01 11.54 -2.39
N VAL A 154 4.97 10.73 -2.48
CA VAL A 154 3.61 11.16 -2.84
C VAL A 154 2.75 11.28 -1.59
N PHE A 155 3.08 10.50 -0.56
CA PHE A 155 2.29 10.43 0.66
C PHE A 155 3.16 10.15 1.88
N ALA A 156 2.81 10.76 3.02
CA ALA A 156 3.47 10.55 4.31
C ALA A 156 2.44 10.12 5.35
N CYS A 157 2.71 8.99 6.01
CA CYS A 157 1.79 8.43 6.97
C CYS A 157 2.46 8.14 8.31
N THR A 158 1.94 8.73 9.37
CA THR A 158 2.50 8.56 10.72
C THR A 158 1.71 7.51 11.48
N SER A 159 2.43 6.56 12.08
CA SER A 159 1.90 5.51 12.97
C SER A 159 1.68 5.99 14.38
#